data_AF-A0A2H5UVN4-F1
#
_entry.id   AF-A0A2H5UVN4-F1
#
_cell.length_a   1.000
_cell.length_b   1.000
_cell.length_c   1.000
_cell.angle_alpha   90.00
_cell.angle_beta   90.00
_cell.angle_gamma   90.00
#
_symmetry.space_group_name_H-M   'P 1'
#
loop_
_entity.id
_entity.type
_entity.pdbx_description
1 polymer ?
#
loop_
_entity_poly.entity_id
_entity_poly.type
_entity_poly.pdbx_seq_one_letter_code
_entity_poly.pdbx_strand_id
1 'polypeptide(L)'
;MKIIGGLGYIFQIIPFLNIVAPILIGIAWIQMGGKTGRGLFKATGIIYIVSFVGAIALAASFALILFPVFSMFSPFFGPTITDGGFNPLAIIGNLGQLAIFFLIFAVIVGILAFVGFILELVSHFVAGDIYRIRWFTAAALLRIAAIIATIIWVAVLITSFSSLLLPYSANPLIDALNLISTYLLTLIPIAVLGLLGLIFSAVAFFKLPE
;
A
#
# COMPACT_ATOMS: atom_id res chain seq x y z
N MET A 1 11.81 14.69 -15.48
CA MET A 1 12.08 13.72 -14.38
C MET A 1 12.19 14.38 -13.02
N LYS A 2 12.97 15.46 -12.85
CA LYS A 2 13.13 16.20 -11.57
C LYS A 2 11.82 16.57 -10.88
N ILE A 3 11.08 17.49 -11.49
CA ILE A 3 9.86 18.08 -10.93
C ILE A 3 8.78 17.01 -10.79
N ILE A 4 8.60 16.20 -11.85
CA ILE A 4 7.61 15.13 -11.88
C ILE A 4 7.86 14.11 -10.74
N GLY A 5 9.10 13.64 -10.58
CA GLY A 5 9.43 12.68 -9.53
C GLY A 5 9.33 13.30 -8.13
N GLY A 6 9.89 14.49 -7.93
CA GLY A 6 9.82 15.20 -6.65
C GLY A 6 8.39 15.46 -6.19
N LEU A 7 7.53 15.97 -7.08
CA LEU A 7 6.11 16.15 -6.80
C LEU A 7 5.39 14.81 -6.60
N GLY A 8 5.75 13.78 -7.36
CA GLY A 8 5.20 12.43 -7.18
C GLY A 8 5.35 11.91 -5.76
N TYR A 9 6.56 11.99 -5.18
CA TYR A 9 6.78 11.58 -3.79
C TYR A 9 6.13 12.51 -2.76
N ILE A 10 6.02 13.81 -3.03
CA ILE A 10 5.25 14.73 -2.15
C ILE A 10 3.76 14.36 -2.16
N PHE A 11 3.19 14.09 -3.34
CA PHE A 11 1.78 13.75 -3.48
C PHE A 11 1.46 12.43 -2.79
N GLN A 12 2.41 11.50 -2.71
CA GLN A 12 2.25 10.25 -1.97
C GLN A 12 2.03 10.47 -0.46
N ILE A 13 2.47 11.61 0.09
CA ILE A 13 2.28 11.95 1.51
C ILE A 13 0.89 12.53 1.77
N ILE A 14 0.29 13.20 0.77
CA ILE A 14 -0.98 13.93 0.91
C ILE A 14 -2.13 12.99 0.51
N PRO A 15 -3.05 12.60 1.42
CA PRO A 15 -4.04 11.54 1.16
C PRO A 15 -4.83 11.71 -0.15
N PHE A 16 -5.31 12.92 -0.44
CA PHE A 16 -6.12 13.19 -1.63
C PHE A 16 -5.31 13.25 -2.94
N LEU A 17 -4.02 13.57 -2.85
CA LEU A 17 -3.13 13.64 -4.02
C LEU A 17 -2.40 12.31 -4.28
N ASN A 18 -2.41 11.39 -3.31
CA ASN A 18 -1.76 10.09 -3.42
C ASN A 18 -2.29 9.29 -4.62
N ILE A 19 -3.56 9.47 -5.02
CA ILE A 19 -4.14 8.79 -6.18
C ILE A 19 -3.36 9.04 -7.48
N VAL A 20 -2.81 10.24 -7.70
CA VAL A 20 -2.03 10.57 -8.90
C VAL A 20 -0.52 10.36 -8.71
N ALA A 21 -0.06 10.14 -7.47
CA ALA A 21 1.36 10.00 -7.15
C ALA A 21 2.06 8.85 -7.90
N PRO A 22 1.49 7.62 -7.99
CA PRO A 22 2.10 6.53 -8.75
C PRO A 22 2.36 6.87 -10.21
N ILE A 23 1.47 7.63 -10.87
CA ILE A 23 1.65 8.03 -12.26
C ILE A 23 2.88 8.94 -12.39
N LEU A 24 2.98 9.96 -11.53
CA LEU A 24 4.09 10.90 -11.54
C LEU A 24 5.43 10.21 -11.24
N ILE A 25 5.46 9.39 -10.18
CA ILE A 25 6.65 8.60 -9.82
C ILE A 25 7.02 7.66 -10.97
N GLY A 26 6.02 6.99 -11.56
CA GLY A 26 6.20 6.08 -12.69
C GLY A 26 6.82 6.76 -13.91
N ILE A 27 6.26 7.89 -14.34
CA ILE A 27 6.80 8.68 -15.45
C ILE A 27 8.22 9.16 -15.16
N ALA A 28 8.50 9.60 -13.93
CA ALA A 28 9.83 10.07 -13.56
C ALA A 28 10.89 8.97 -13.68
N TRP A 29 10.59 7.75 -13.21
CA TRP A 29 11.47 6.59 -13.35
C TRP A 29 11.65 6.14 -14.80
N ILE A 30 10.58 6.14 -15.62
CA ILE A 30 10.68 5.81 -17.06
C ILE A 30 11.60 6.82 -17.76
N GLN A 31 11.43 8.11 -17.50
CA GLN A 31 12.28 9.16 -18.09
C GLN A 31 13.75 9.02 -17.65
N MET A 32 13.99 8.71 -16.38
CA MET A 32 15.33 8.44 -15.86
C MET A 32 15.97 7.22 -16.55
N GLY A 33 15.21 6.14 -16.74
CA GLY A 33 15.64 4.96 -17.51
C GLY A 33 15.89 5.25 -18.98
N GLY A 34 15.13 6.17 -19.58
CA GLY A 34 15.38 6.69 -20.93
C GLY A 34 16.72 7.40 -21.02
N LYS A 35 17.02 8.32 -20.09
CA LYS A 35 18.28 9.09 -20.09
C LYS A 35 19.52 8.24 -19.79
N THR A 36 19.38 7.23 -18.94
CA THR A 36 20.52 6.40 -18.47
C THR A 36 20.69 5.09 -19.23
N GLY A 37 19.75 4.73 -20.10
CA GLY A 37 19.72 3.43 -20.78
C GLY A 37 19.49 2.23 -19.85
N ARG A 38 19.17 2.44 -18.56
CA ARG A 38 18.98 1.37 -17.57
C ARG A 38 17.56 0.83 -17.63
N GLY A 39 17.41 -0.44 -17.99
CA GLY A 39 16.13 -1.15 -17.96
C GLY A 39 15.48 -1.19 -16.57
N LEU A 40 16.29 -1.21 -15.51
CA LEU A 40 15.85 -1.19 -14.11
C LEU A 40 14.90 -0.02 -13.81
N PHE A 41 15.28 1.22 -14.17
CA PHE A 41 14.44 2.38 -13.90
C PHE A 41 13.15 2.36 -14.72
N LYS A 42 13.18 1.85 -15.96
CA LYS A 42 11.96 1.67 -16.75
C LYS A 42 11.04 0.65 -16.10
N ALA A 43 11.57 -0.48 -15.61
CA ALA A 43 10.80 -1.49 -14.90
C ALA A 43 10.15 -0.93 -13.63
N THR A 44 10.90 -0.16 -12.83
CA THR A 44 10.38 0.55 -11.65
C THR A 44 9.26 1.51 -12.05
N GLY A 45 9.42 2.26 -13.13
CA GLY A 45 8.37 3.16 -13.56
C GLY A 45 7.11 2.43 -14.06
N ILE A 46 7.27 1.32 -14.78
CA ILE A 46 6.16 0.48 -15.26
C ILE A 46 5.40 -0.14 -14.09
N ILE A 47 6.09 -0.67 -13.07
CA ILE A 47 5.41 -1.31 -11.93
C ILE A 47 4.55 -0.30 -11.16
N TYR A 48 4.96 0.97 -11.05
CA TYR A 48 4.10 2.02 -10.48
C TYR A 48 2.83 2.27 -11.30
N ILE A 49 2.94 2.33 -12.63
CA ILE A 49 1.78 2.51 -13.52
C ILE A 49 0.86 1.29 -13.48
N VAL A 50 1.41 0.07 -13.53
CA VAL A 50 0.63 -1.17 -13.42
C VAL A 50 -0.09 -1.26 -12.08
N SER A 51 0.59 -0.89 -10.98
CA SER A 51 -0.02 -0.86 -9.65
C SER A 51 -1.16 0.14 -9.56
N PHE A 52 -1.02 1.30 -10.20
CA PHE A 52 -2.10 2.29 -10.30
C PHE A 52 -3.32 1.78 -11.08
N VAL A 53 -3.09 1.20 -12.27
CA VAL A 53 -4.17 0.61 -13.07
C VAL A 53 -4.84 -0.53 -12.29
N GLY A 54 -4.05 -1.36 -11.59
CA GLY A 54 -4.56 -2.41 -10.71
C GLY A 54 -5.43 -1.88 -9.58
N ALA A 55 -5.04 -0.75 -8.96
CA ALA A 55 -5.85 -0.10 -7.92
C ALA A 55 -7.16 0.48 -8.46
N ILE A 56 -7.18 1.04 -9.67
CA ILE A 56 -8.44 1.48 -10.32
C ILE A 56 -9.32 0.27 -10.63
N ALA A 57 -8.74 -0.78 -11.22
CA ALA A 57 -9.47 -2.00 -11.55
C ALA A 57 -10.09 -2.64 -10.29
N LEU A 58 -9.38 -2.59 -9.16
CA LEU A 58 -9.92 -2.97 -7.86
C LEU A 58 -11.10 -2.12 -7.47
N ALA A 59 -10.94 -0.80 -7.43
CA ALA A 59 -12.00 0.10 -6.97
C ALA A 59 -13.28 -0.09 -7.80
N ALA A 60 -13.13 -0.26 -9.12
CA ALA A 60 -14.24 -0.56 -10.02
C ALA A 60 -14.87 -1.93 -9.72
N SER A 61 -14.06 -2.98 -9.61
CA SER A 61 -14.54 -4.34 -9.33
C SER A 61 -15.21 -4.45 -7.96
N PHE A 62 -14.66 -3.77 -6.96
CA PHE A 62 -15.20 -3.68 -5.61
C PHE A 62 -16.56 -3.00 -5.59
N ALA A 63 -16.71 -1.89 -6.33
CA ALA A 63 -18.00 -1.22 -6.49
C ALA A 63 -19.04 -2.15 -7.14
N LEU A 64 -18.66 -2.91 -8.17
CA LEU A 64 -19.56 -3.85 -8.85
C LEU A 64 -20.00 -5.03 -7.96
N ILE A 65 -19.12 -5.57 -7.12
CA ILE A 65 -19.44 -6.70 -6.23
C ILE A 65 -20.28 -6.25 -5.04
N LEU A 66 -20.02 -5.07 -4.47
CA LEU A 66 -20.77 -4.56 -3.33
C LEU A 66 -22.08 -3.89 -3.69
N PHE A 67 -22.25 -3.40 -4.92
CA PHE A 67 -23.49 -2.75 -5.33
C PHE A 67 -24.73 -3.65 -5.12
N PRO A 68 -24.75 -4.93 -5.53
CA PRO A 68 -25.84 -5.86 -5.22
C PRO A 68 -26.05 -6.08 -3.71
N VAL A 69 -24.97 -6.08 -2.91
CA VAL A 69 -25.06 -6.27 -1.46
C VAL A 69 -25.69 -5.04 -0.81
N PHE A 70 -25.27 -3.82 -1.17
CA PHE A 70 -25.82 -2.59 -0.64
C PHE A 70 -27.24 -2.30 -1.10
N SER A 71 -27.62 -2.67 -2.33
CA SER A 71 -28.99 -2.51 -2.83
C SER A 71 -30.00 -3.39 -2.08
N MET A 72 -29.56 -4.46 -1.41
CA MET A 72 -30.42 -5.31 -0.57
C MET A 72 -30.75 -4.69 0.79
N PHE A 73 -29.92 -3.77 1.30
CA PHE A 73 -30.07 -3.18 2.65
C PHE A 73 -30.35 -1.67 2.64
N SER A 74 -30.37 -1.02 1.47
CA SER A 74 -30.56 0.43 1.39
C SER A 74 -32.04 0.82 1.31
N PRO A 75 -32.53 1.68 2.23
CA PRO A 75 -33.85 2.28 2.11
C PRO A 75 -33.94 3.33 0.98
N PHE A 76 -32.81 3.79 0.44
CA PHE A 76 -32.74 4.80 -0.63
C PHE A 76 -32.86 4.23 -2.04
N PHE A 77 -32.48 2.96 -2.23
CA PHE A 77 -32.56 2.29 -3.55
C PHE A 77 -33.83 1.45 -3.71
N GLY A 78 -34.72 1.49 -2.71
CA GLY A 78 -35.90 0.64 -2.61
C GLY A 78 -35.51 -0.81 -2.31
N PRO A 79 -36.39 -1.62 -1.69
CA PRO A 79 -36.18 -3.05 -1.62
C PRO A 79 -36.14 -3.56 -3.05
N THR A 80 -34.96 -3.92 -3.56
CA THR A 80 -34.90 -4.84 -4.71
C THR A 80 -35.18 -6.23 -4.15
N ILE A 81 -36.42 -6.42 -3.67
CA ILE A 81 -37.01 -7.74 -3.55
C ILE A 81 -37.16 -8.17 -5.00
N THR A 82 -36.11 -8.81 -5.53
CA THR A 82 -36.33 -9.76 -6.62
C THR A 82 -37.41 -10.71 -6.12
N ASP A 83 -38.37 -11.05 -7.00
CA ASP A 83 -39.66 -11.70 -6.71
C ASP A 83 -39.62 -13.05 -5.92
N GLY A 84 -38.47 -13.44 -5.34
CA GLY A 84 -38.23 -14.67 -4.58
C GLY A 84 -38.09 -14.52 -3.06
N GLY A 85 -38.28 -13.34 -2.47
CA GLY A 85 -38.18 -13.14 -1.02
C GLY A 85 -36.74 -13.16 -0.45
N PHE A 86 -36.59 -13.01 0.86
CA PHE A 86 -35.29 -13.06 1.54
C PHE A 86 -34.69 -14.45 1.42
N ASN A 87 -33.62 -14.60 0.63
CA ASN A 87 -32.89 -15.85 0.47
C ASN A 87 -31.52 -15.78 1.18
N PRO A 88 -31.39 -16.35 2.40
CA PRO A 88 -30.12 -16.38 3.14
C PRO A 88 -28.98 -17.07 2.38
N LEU A 89 -29.27 -18.07 1.55
CA LEU A 89 -28.27 -18.80 0.76
C LEU A 89 -27.65 -17.92 -0.33
N ALA A 90 -28.44 -16.99 -0.91
CA ALA A 90 -27.92 -16.03 -1.88
C ALA A 90 -26.95 -15.02 -1.23
N ILE A 91 -27.23 -14.61 0.00
CA ILE A 91 -26.34 -13.72 0.78
C ILE A 91 -25.02 -14.44 1.10
N ILE A 92 -25.08 -15.70 1.57
CA ILE A 92 -23.88 -16.50 1.85
C ILE A 92 -23.06 -16.72 0.57
N GLY A 93 -23.73 -16.97 -0.57
CA GLY A 93 -23.07 -17.10 -1.88
C GLY A 93 -22.34 -15.83 -2.30
N ASN A 94 -22.97 -14.66 -2.17
CA ASN A 94 -22.37 -13.37 -2.47
C ASN A 94 -21.19 -13.02 -1.54
N LEU A 95 -21.31 -13.33 -0.25
CA LEU A 95 -20.21 -13.16 0.72
C LEU A 95 -19.04 -14.11 0.44
N GLY A 96 -19.31 -15.35 0.02
CA GLY A 96 -18.29 -16.30 -0.40
C GLY A 96 -17.53 -15.82 -1.65
N GLN A 97 -18.23 -15.30 -2.65
CA GLN A 97 -17.61 -14.69 -3.83
C GLN A 97 -16.76 -13.46 -3.47
N LEU A 98 -17.25 -12.61 -2.56
CA LEU A 98 -16.52 -11.47 -2.05
C LEU A 98 -15.22 -11.90 -1.35
N ALA A 99 -15.27 -12.94 -0.52
CA ALA A 99 -14.10 -13.49 0.16
C ALA A 99 -13.05 -14.03 -0.82
N ILE A 100 -13.47 -14.79 -1.84
CA ILE A 100 -12.57 -15.31 -2.89
C ILE A 100 -11.96 -14.15 -3.69
N PHE A 101 -12.76 -13.16 -4.07
CA PHE A 101 -12.29 -11.97 -4.76
C PHE A 101 -11.21 -11.24 -3.96
N PHE A 102 -11.45 -10.99 -2.67
CA PHE A 102 -10.47 -10.35 -1.79
C PHE A 102 -9.20 -11.19 -1.64
N LEU A 103 -9.30 -12.52 -1.55
CA LEU A 103 -8.13 -13.39 -1.44
C LEU A 103 -7.25 -13.32 -2.69
N ILE A 104 -7.83 -13.51 -3.88
CA ILE A 104 -7.09 -13.44 -5.16
C ILE A 104 -6.45 -12.05 -5.30
N PHE A 105 -7.21 -11.01 -4.99
CA PHE A 105 -6.73 -9.66 -5.12
C PHE A 105 -5.62 -9.31 -4.13
N ALA A 106 -5.74 -9.75 -2.87
CA ALA A 106 -4.70 -9.58 -1.85
C ALA A 106 -3.38 -10.23 -2.29
N VAL A 107 -3.45 -11.41 -2.94
CA VAL A 107 -2.26 -12.07 -3.51
C VAL A 107 -1.65 -11.23 -4.62
N ILE A 108 -2.45 -10.74 -5.58
CA ILE A 108 -1.95 -9.94 -6.71
C ILE A 108 -1.30 -8.65 -6.20
N VAL A 109 -1.97 -7.91 -5.32
CA VAL A 109 -1.42 -6.67 -4.74
C VAL A 109 -0.21 -6.95 -3.89
N GLY A 110 -0.20 -8.04 -3.12
CA GLY A 110 0.97 -8.46 -2.34
C GLY A 110 2.19 -8.68 -3.22
N ILE A 111 2.02 -9.37 -4.35
CA ILE A 111 3.10 -9.60 -5.32
C ILE A 111 3.55 -8.28 -5.95
N LEU A 112 2.62 -7.45 -6.44
CA LEU A 112 2.95 -6.16 -7.07
C LEU A 112 3.67 -5.22 -6.08
N ALA A 113 3.19 -5.15 -4.84
CA ALA A 113 3.79 -4.33 -3.79
C ALA A 113 5.19 -4.84 -3.44
N PHE A 114 5.39 -6.16 -3.34
CA PHE A 114 6.69 -6.74 -3.03
C PHE A 114 7.70 -6.50 -4.17
N VAL A 115 7.32 -6.83 -5.42
CA VAL A 115 8.17 -6.59 -6.59
C VAL A 115 8.46 -5.11 -6.77
N GLY A 116 7.42 -4.26 -6.64
CA GLY A 116 7.55 -2.81 -6.72
C GLY A 116 8.49 -2.25 -5.67
N PHE A 117 8.38 -2.72 -4.43
CA PHE A 117 9.25 -2.35 -3.33
C PHE A 117 10.73 -2.68 -3.63
N ILE A 118 11.02 -3.91 -4.08
CA ILE A 118 12.40 -4.32 -4.41
C ILE A 118 12.95 -3.49 -5.57
N LEU A 119 12.18 -3.32 -6.65
CA LEU A 119 12.59 -2.53 -7.81
C LEU A 119 12.86 -1.07 -7.43
N GLU A 120 11.98 -0.46 -6.64
CA GLU A 120 12.14 0.89 -6.12
C GLU A 120 13.41 1.01 -5.28
N LEU A 121 13.65 0.06 -4.37
CA LEU A 121 14.80 0.07 -3.48
C LEU A 121 16.12 0.01 -4.25
N VAL A 122 16.25 -0.97 -5.16
CA VAL A 122 17.44 -1.12 -6.01
C VAL A 122 17.60 0.11 -6.90
N SER A 123 16.51 0.67 -7.44
CA SER A 123 16.55 1.87 -8.27
C SER A 123 17.06 3.09 -7.52
N HIS A 124 16.70 3.25 -6.25
CA HIS A 124 17.25 4.33 -5.43
C HIS A 124 18.76 4.17 -5.21
N PHE A 125 19.26 2.97 -4.89
CA PHE A 125 20.70 2.76 -4.75
C PHE A 125 21.45 3.05 -6.04
N VAL A 126 20.97 2.53 -7.17
CA VAL A 126 21.59 2.74 -8.48
C VAL A 126 21.52 4.21 -8.91
N ALA A 127 20.40 4.90 -8.66
CA ALA A 127 20.28 6.32 -8.95
C ALA A 127 21.22 7.17 -8.07
N GLY A 128 21.39 6.79 -6.79
CA GLY A 128 22.32 7.44 -5.87
C GLY A 128 23.76 7.36 -6.36
N ASP A 129 24.16 6.23 -6.93
CA ASP A 129 25.49 6.02 -7.52
C ASP A 129 25.67 6.80 -8.83
N ILE A 130 24.76 6.62 -9.80
CA ILE A 130 24.85 7.26 -11.13
C ILE A 130 24.88 8.78 -11.03
N TYR A 131 24.00 9.36 -10.22
CA TYR A 131 23.87 10.81 -10.11
C TYR A 131 24.71 11.40 -8.97
N ARG A 132 25.41 10.56 -8.18
CA ARG A 132 26.18 10.95 -6.99
C ARG A 132 25.36 11.75 -5.96
N ILE A 133 24.08 11.42 -5.81
CA ILE A 133 23.14 12.08 -4.89
C ILE A 133 22.86 11.16 -3.72
N ARG A 134 23.46 11.48 -2.56
CA ARG A 134 23.33 10.68 -1.32
C ARG A 134 21.89 10.55 -0.80
N TRP A 135 21.00 11.46 -1.19
CA TRP A 135 19.59 11.45 -0.76
C TRP A 135 18.82 10.23 -1.28
N PHE A 136 19.16 9.72 -2.47
CA PHE A 136 18.56 8.48 -2.98
C PHE A 136 18.94 7.28 -2.10
N THR A 137 20.23 7.13 -1.78
CA THR A 137 20.74 6.08 -0.89
C THR A 137 20.15 6.19 0.51
N ALA A 138 20.08 7.41 1.07
CA ALA A 138 19.48 7.65 2.38
C ALA A 138 18.00 7.26 2.42
N ALA A 139 17.24 7.60 1.37
CA ALA A 139 15.84 7.21 1.25
C ALA A 139 15.66 5.68 1.20
N ALA A 140 16.52 4.97 0.47
CA ALA A 140 16.50 3.51 0.41
C ALA A 140 16.81 2.88 1.79
N LEU A 141 17.84 3.39 2.48
CA LEU A 141 18.21 2.90 3.81
C LEU A 141 17.10 3.11 4.85
N LEU A 142 16.40 4.25 4.83
CA LEU A 142 15.26 4.50 5.72
C LEU A 142 14.11 3.51 5.49
N ARG A 143 13.83 3.14 4.23
CA ARG A 143 12.83 2.11 3.91
C ARG A 143 13.26 0.73 4.41
N ILE A 144 14.53 0.37 4.29
CA ILE A 144 15.06 -0.89 4.86
C ILE A 144 14.90 -0.87 6.39
N ALA A 145 15.30 0.22 7.05
CA ALA A 145 15.14 0.37 8.49
C ALA A 145 13.68 0.26 8.92
N ALA A 146 12.75 0.88 8.18
CA ALA A 146 11.31 0.76 8.43
C ALA A 146 10.84 -0.70 8.34
N ILE A 147 11.28 -1.46 7.33
CA ILE A 147 10.91 -2.88 7.18
C ILE A 147 11.47 -3.74 8.31
N ILE A 148 12.73 -3.57 8.67
CA ILE A 148 13.33 -4.30 9.80
C ILE A 148 12.53 -4.01 11.07
N ALA A 149 12.21 -2.74 11.32
CA ALA A 149 11.40 -2.34 12.46
C ALA A 149 9.97 -2.93 12.39
N THR A 150 9.34 -2.99 11.21
CA THR A 150 8.05 -3.66 11.02
C THR A 150 8.12 -5.16 11.31
N ILE A 151 9.16 -5.86 10.84
CA ILE A 151 9.33 -7.29 11.11
C ILE A 151 9.47 -7.54 12.62
N ILE A 152 10.30 -6.74 13.30
CA ILE A 152 10.46 -6.81 14.76
C ILE A 152 9.12 -6.54 15.45
N TRP A 153 8.40 -5.49 15.03
CA TRP A 153 7.09 -5.15 15.58
C TRP A 153 6.06 -6.26 15.41
N VAL A 154 5.98 -6.89 14.23
CA VAL A 154 5.10 -8.04 13.96
C VAL A 154 5.47 -9.23 14.84
N ALA A 155 6.77 -9.52 15.00
CA ALA A 155 7.22 -10.61 15.88
C ALA A 155 6.79 -10.37 17.34
N VAL A 156 6.99 -9.16 17.85
CA VAL A 156 6.54 -8.79 19.21
C VAL A 156 5.02 -8.90 19.32
N LEU A 157 4.27 -8.37 18.35
CA LEU A 157 2.81 -8.45 18.32
C LEU A 157 2.33 -9.90 18.42
N ILE A 158 2.87 -10.82 17.61
CA ILE A 158 2.52 -12.24 17.63
C ILE A 158 2.78 -12.86 19.00
N THR A 159 3.94 -12.58 19.61
CA THR A 159 4.25 -13.11 20.95
C THR A 159 3.28 -12.57 22.02
N SER A 160 2.80 -11.34 21.89
CA SER A 160 1.87 -10.74 22.85
C SER A 160 0.42 -11.16 22.63
N PHE A 161 0.02 -11.54 21.41
CA PHE A 161 -1.24 -12.23 21.19
C PHE A 161 -1.22 -13.67 21.74
N SER A 162 -0.07 -14.34 21.74
CA SER A 162 0.02 -15.68 22.32
C SER A 162 -0.27 -15.71 23.82
N SER A 163 -0.04 -14.62 24.54
CA SER A 163 -0.41 -14.49 25.96
C SER A 163 -1.90 -14.25 26.21
N LEU A 164 -2.69 -13.85 25.20
CA LEU A 164 -4.15 -13.72 25.28
C LEU A 164 -4.89 -15.05 25.15
N LEU A 165 -4.22 -16.12 24.71
CA LEU A 165 -4.78 -17.48 24.62
C LEU A 165 -4.82 -18.20 25.98
N LEU A 166 -4.35 -17.56 27.06
CA LEU A 166 -4.47 -18.07 28.42
C LEU A 166 -5.88 -17.78 28.98
N PRO A 167 -6.50 -18.67 29.77
CA PRO A 167 -7.92 -18.58 30.16
C PRO A 167 -8.23 -17.45 31.17
N TYR A 168 -7.32 -16.50 31.38
CA TYR A 168 -7.31 -15.59 32.53
C TYR A 168 -7.72 -14.15 32.16
N SER A 169 -8.68 -14.00 31.25
CA SER A 169 -9.21 -12.70 30.85
C SER A 169 -10.67 -12.58 31.28
N ALA A 170 -10.95 -11.65 32.19
CA ALA A 170 -12.32 -11.35 32.62
C ALA A 170 -13.14 -10.66 31.51
N ASN A 171 -12.48 -10.04 30.54
CA ASN A 171 -13.13 -9.39 29.40
C ASN A 171 -12.23 -9.38 28.15
N PRO A 172 -12.21 -10.48 27.35
CA PRO A 172 -11.25 -10.67 26.27
C PRO A 172 -11.34 -9.62 25.16
N LEU A 173 -12.50 -8.97 25.02
CA LEU A 173 -12.70 -7.91 24.05
C LEU A 173 -12.03 -6.59 24.48
N ILE A 174 -12.13 -6.23 25.76
CA ILE A 174 -11.46 -5.04 26.30
C ILE A 174 -9.94 -5.23 26.30
N ASP A 175 -9.46 -6.41 26.67
CA ASP A 175 -8.04 -6.74 26.68
C ASP A 175 -7.45 -6.70 25.27
N ALA A 176 -8.17 -7.24 24.27
CA ALA A 176 -7.76 -7.16 22.86
C ALA A 176 -7.73 -5.71 22.34
N LEU A 177 -8.72 -4.87 22.69
CA LEU A 177 -8.74 -3.46 22.29
C LEU A 177 -7.61 -2.66 22.94
N ASN A 178 -7.31 -2.90 24.22
CA ASN A 178 -6.20 -2.26 24.93
C ASN A 178 -4.83 -2.68 24.36
N LEU A 179 -4.70 -3.96 23.99
CA LEU A 179 -3.54 -4.47 23.29
C LEU A 179 -3.38 -3.71 21.97
N ILE A 180 -4.40 -3.73 21.09
CA ILE A 180 -4.36 -3.04 19.79
C ILE A 180 -3.99 -1.56 19.95
N SER A 181 -4.64 -0.85 20.88
CA SER A 181 -4.37 0.56 21.14
C SER A 181 -2.90 0.82 21.52
N THR A 182 -2.34 -0.05 22.37
CA THR A 182 -0.94 0.06 22.82
C THR A 182 0.05 -0.23 21.68
N TYR A 183 -0.23 -1.22 20.84
CA TYR A 183 0.63 -1.55 19.69
C TYR A 183 0.49 -0.58 18.51
N LEU A 184 -0.61 0.17 18.40
CA LEU A 184 -0.74 1.21 17.39
C LEU A 184 0.23 2.37 17.65
N LEU A 185 0.46 2.75 18.91
CA LEU A 185 1.42 3.80 19.26
C LEU A 185 2.87 3.40 18.89
N THR A 186 3.20 2.11 18.97
CA THR A 186 4.53 1.63 18.59
C THR A 186 4.75 1.58 17.07
N LEU A 187 3.71 1.82 16.25
CA LEU A 187 3.86 2.04 14.81
C LEU A 187 4.33 3.46 14.46
N ILE A 188 4.21 4.44 15.37
CA ILE A 188 4.59 5.83 15.08
C ILE A 188 6.05 5.94 14.61
N PRO A 189 7.06 5.34 15.29
CA PRO A 189 8.45 5.39 14.82
C PRO A 189 8.65 4.78 13.44
N ILE A 190 7.94 3.69 13.13
CA ILE A 190 7.99 3.00 11.83
C ILE A 190 7.41 3.91 10.75
N ALA A 191 6.26 4.51 11.01
CA ALA A 191 5.61 5.46 10.12
C ALA A 191 6.50 6.69 9.85
N VAL A 192 7.20 7.19 10.88
CA VAL A 192 8.18 8.29 10.73
C VAL A 192 9.33 7.87 9.81
N LEU A 193 9.90 6.67 9.95
CA LEU A 193 10.95 6.18 9.05
C LEU A 193 10.46 6.08 7.59
N GLY A 194 9.26 5.55 7.39
CA GLY A 194 8.63 5.48 6.06
C GLY A 194 8.42 6.87 5.45
N LEU A 195 7.89 7.81 6.24
CA LEU A 195 7.65 9.18 5.83
C LEU A 195 8.95 9.90 5.46
N LEU A 196 9.99 9.78 6.28
CA LEU A 196 11.31 10.34 5.99
C LEU A 196 11.91 9.74 4.70
N GLY A 197 11.68 8.44 4.45
CA GLY A 197 12.06 7.80 3.20
C GLY A 197 11.41 8.45 1.97
N LEU A 198 10.12 8.77 2.04
CA LEU A 198 9.41 9.48 0.98
C LEU A 198 9.93 10.92 0.80
N ILE A 199 10.14 11.65 1.90
CA ILE A 199 10.69 13.01 1.87
C ILE A 199 12.07 13.03 1.23
N PHE A 200 12.96 12.10 1.62
CA PHE A 200 14.30 12.02 1.05
C PHE A 200 14.29 11.65 -0.43
N SER A 201 13.33 10.81 -0.85
CA SER A 201 13.12 10.52 -2.27
C SER A 201 12.72 11.77 -3.04
N ALA A 202 11.79 12.57 -2.51
CA ALA A 202 11.40 13.84 -3.13
C ALA A 202 12.60 14.79 -3.26
N VAL A 203 13.36 14.97 -2.18
CA VAL A 203 14.58 15.81 -2.17
C VAL A 203 15.61 15.31 -3.18
N ALA A 204 15.79 14.00 -3.31
CA ALA A 204 16.73 13.40 -4.24
C ALA A 204 16.38 13.73 -5.70
N PHE A 205 15.09 13.63 -6.07
CA PHE A 205 14.62 13.97 -7.41
C PHE A 205 14.80 15.45 -7.75
N PHE A 206 14.56 16.36 -6.80
CA PHE A 206 14.81 17.80 -7.02
C PHE A 206 16.28 18.13 -7.20
N LYS A 207 17.20 17.31 -6.67
CA LYS A 207 18.65 17.51 -6.74
C LYS A 207 19.34 16.91 -7.95
N LEU A 208 18.62 16.28 -8.88
CA LEU A 208 19.23 15.75 -10.11
C LEU A 208 19.99 16.88 -10.88
N PRO A 209 20.96 16.57 -11.74
CA PRO A 209 21.44 17.50 -12.77
C PRO A 209 20.43 17.58 -13.93
N GLU A 210 20.46 18.67 -14.71
CA GLU A 210 19.53 18.89 -15.84
C GLU A 210 19.63 17.81 -16.93
#